data_AF-A0A3D0VZD0-F1
#
_entry.id   AF-A0A3D0VZD0-F1
#
_cell.length_a   1.000
_cell.length_b   1.000
_cell.length_c   1.000
_cell.angle_alpha   90.00
_cell.angle_beta   90.00
_cell.angle_gamma   90.00
#
_symmetry.space_group_name_H-M   'P 1'
#
loop_
_entity.id
_entity.type
_entity.pdbx_description
1 polymer ?
#
loop_
_entity_poly.entity_id
_entity_poly.type
_entity_poly.pdbx_seq_one_letter_code
_entity_poly.pdbx_strand_id
1 'polypeptide(L)'
;EVLKHGTLTVGFIGLAECLKALIGKHHGESQEAQNLGLDIVGYMRKRMDEMSEKTGFNYSLIATPAEGLSGRFVRIDKQKYGIIPGVTDRDYYTNSFHVPVYYNISAFDKIRLEAPYHNLTNGGHISYIEMDGDPLKNLDAFEKVVRCMKEAGIGYGSINHPVDRDPCCGYTGIIDNECPGCGRHEGDGSEAFERIRRITGYLVGTMDHWNNAKRAEEHDRVKHGVSDVEQI
;
A
#
# COMPACT_ATOMS: atom_id res chain seq x y z
N GLU A 1 -36.20 -2.49 3.20
CA GLU A 1 -35.46 -3.68 3.69
C GLU A 1 -34.09 -3.85 3.04
N VAL A 2 -33.95 -3.75 1.71
CA VAL A 2 -32.68 -3.97 0.98
C VAL A 2 -31.46 -3.23 1.58
N LEU A 3 -31.61 -1.98 2.00
CA LEU A 3 -30.51 -1.18 2.58
C LEU A 3 -29.92 -1.76 3.88
N LYS A 4 -30.67 -2.58 4.62
CA LYS A 4 -30.16 -3.26 5.84
C LYS A 4 -29.12 -4.33 5.54
N HIS A 5 -29.02 -4.79 4.29
CA HIS A 5 -28.01 -5.74 3.86
C HIS A 5 -26.79 -5.07 3.22
N GLY A 6 -26.85 -3.75 3.01
CA GLY A 6 -25.71 -2.95 2.56
C GLY A 6 -24.77 -2.60 3.72
N THR A 7 -23.55 -2.18 3.36
CA THR A 7 -22.58 -1.62 4.30
C THR A 7 -22.44 -0.12 4.05
N LEU A 8 -22.51 0.68 5.11
CA LEU A 8 -22.29 2.12 5.09
C LEU A 8 -20.87 2.39 5.58
N THR A 9 -19.96 2.67 4.65
CA THR A 9 -18.54 2.81 4.96
C THR A 9 -18.16 4.26 5.24
N VAL A 10 -17.35 4.47 6.27
CA VAL A 10 -16.54 5.68 6.42
C VAL A 10 -15.11 5.33 6.05
N GLY A 11 -14.54 6.09 5.12
CA GLY A 11 -13.19 5.90 4.62
C GLY A 11 -12.22 6.93 5.19
N PHE A 12 -10.95 6.54 5.31
CA PHE A 12 -9.84 7.45 5.61
C PHE A 12 -8.64 7.21 4.69
N ILE A 13 -7.74 8.19 4.65
CA ILE A 13 -6.46 8.20 3.93
C ILE A 13 -5.47 9.09 4.68
N GLY A 14 -4.17 8.89 4.49
CA GLY A 14 -3.15 9.82 4.93
C GLY A 14 -2.85 9.78 6.43
N LEU A 15 -2.92 8.60 7.06
CA LEU A 15 -2.59 8.46 8.48
C LEU A 15 -1.14 8.89 8.75
N ALA A 16 -0.20 8.54 7.87
CA ALA A 16 1.20 8.93 8.02
C ALA A 16 1.38 10.45 8.02
N GLU A 17 0.75 11.16 7.08
CA GLU A 17 0.81 12.61 6.98
C GLU A 17 0.05 13.29 8.14
N CYS A 18 -1.05 12.69 8.61
CA CYS A 18 -1.75 13.12 9.81
C CYS A 18 -0.84 13.07 11.04
N LEU A 19 -0.13 11.95 11.26
CA LEU A 19 0.81 11.79 12.37
C LEU A 19 2.01 12.74 12.24
N LYS A 20 2.56 12.91 11.03
CA LYS A 20 3.61 13.90 10.75
C LYS A 20 3.16 15.31 11.12
N ALA A 21 1.94 15.71 10.78
CA ALA A 21 1.41 17.02 11.13
C ALA A 21 1.20 17.21 12.64
N LEU A 22 0.82 16.15 13.38
CA LEU A 22 0.52 16.22 14.81
C LEU A 22 1.77 16.16 15.70
N ILE A 23 2.71 15.26 15.39
CA ILE A 23 3.85 14.92 16.27
C ILE A 23 5.20 14.85 15.54
N GLY A 24 5.24 15.20 14.25
CA GLY A 24 6.48 15.25 13.46
C GLY A 24 7.02 13.89 12.97
N LYS A 25 6.37 12.77 13.33
CA LYS A 25 6.77 11.41 12.95
C LYS A 25 5.56 10.59 12.51
N HIS A 26 5.74 9.70 11.55
CA HIS A 26 4.76 8.69 11.17
C HIS A 26 4.97 7.39 11.94
N HIS A 27 4.01 6.47 11.86
CA HIS A 27 3.98 5.23 12.63
C HIS A 27 5.12 4.24 12.34
N GLY A 28 5.71 4.29 11.14
CA GLY A 28 6.99 3.60 10.84
C GLY A 28 8.23 4.14 11.57
N GLU A 29 8.23 5.37 12.09
CA GLU A 29 9.40 6.03 12.69
C GLU A 29 9.41 6.04 14.23
N SER A 30 8.26 5.82 14.86
CA SER A 30 8.12 5.96 16.32
C SER A 30 6.99 5.11 16.88
N GLN A 31 7.25 4.44 18.00
CA GLN A 31 6.22 3.73 18.76
C GLN A 31 5.13 4.68 19.27
N GLU A 32 5.49 5.93 19.62
CA GLU A 32 4.51 6.96 20.00
C GLU A 32 3.55 7.27 18.84
N ALA A 33 4.09 7.37 17.62
CA ALA A 33 3.29 7.61 16.42
C ALA A 33 2.40 6.40 16.09
N GLN A 34 2.92 5.18 16.26
CA GLN A 34 2.11 3.96 16.10
C GLN A 34 0.95 3.91 17.10
N ASN A 35 1.19 4.23 18.37
CA ASN A 35 0.14 4.23 19.38
C ASN A 35 -0.92 5.29 19.08
N LEU A 36 -0.51 6.51 18.76
CA LEU A 36 -1.43 7.58 18.36
C LEU A 36 -2.23 7.21 17.10
N GLY A 37 -1.59 6.56 16.12
CA GLY A 37 -2.26 6.08 14.91
C GLY A 37 -3.36 5.07 15.23
N LEU A 38 -3.09 4.12 16.11
CA LEU A 38 -4.07 3.13 16.59
C LEU A 38 -5.21 3.80 17.36
N ASP A 39 -4.93 4.81 18.19
CA ASP A 39 -5.96 5.56 18.91
C ASP A 39 -6.90 6.32 17.95
N ILE A 40 -6.34 6.97 16.93
CA ILE A 40 -7.11 7.70 15.90
C ILE A 40 -8.02 6.75 15.13
N VAL A 41 -7.46 5.64 14.61
CA VAL A 41 -8.22 4.67 13.82
C VAL A 41 -9.23 3.91 14.70
N GLY A 42 -8.84 3.59 15.93
CA GLY A 42 -9.70 2.96 16.93
C GLY A 42 -10.90 3.83 17.32
N TYR A 43 -10.69 5.15 17.46
CA TYR A 43 -11.77 6.11 17.68
C TYR A 43 -12.77 6.12 16.52
N MET A 44 -12.28 6.15 15.27
CA MET A 44 -13.14 6.08 14.09
C MET A 44 -13.91 4.76 14.03
N ARG A 45 -13.26 3.62 14.35
CA ARG A 45 -13.91 2.30 14.38
C ARG A 45 -15.01 2.25 15.43
N LYS A 46 -14.71 2.67 16.66
CA LYS A 46 -15.69 2.73 17.76
C LYS A 46 -16.92 3.54 17.35
N ARG A 47 -16.71 4.67 16.66
CA ARG A 47 -17.82 5.50 16.17
C ARG A 47 -18.72 4.75 15.18
N MET A 48 -18.18 3.87 14.34
CA MET A 48 -18.97 3.05 13.42
C MET A 48 -19.77 1.98 14.16
N ASP A 49 -19.19 1.36 15.18
CA ASP A 49 -19.88 0.38 16.02
C ASP A 49 -21.07 1.03 16.75
N GLU A 50 -20.85 2.19 17.40
CA GLU A 50 -21.90 2.97 18.07
C GLU A 50 -23.06 3.35 17.13
N MET A 51 -22.73 3.74 15.89
CA MET A 51 -23.75 4.10 14.90
C MET A 51 -24.53 2.88 14.41
N SER A 52 -23.87 1.72 14.31
CA SER A 52 -24.54 0.47 13.97
C SER A 52 -25.54 0.06 15.04
N GLU A 53 -25.16 0.11 16.31
CA GLU A 53 -26.04 -0.17 17.45
C GLU A 53 -27.23 0.81 17.51
N LYS A 54 -26.97 2.10 17.33
CA LYS A 54 -28.00 3.14 17.44
C LYS A 54 -29.06 3.08 16.33
N THR A 55 -28.66 2.70 15.12
CA THR A 55 -29.52 2.84 13.93
C THR A 55 -30.01 1.50 13.36
N GLY A 56 -29.34 0.40 13.70
CA GLY A 56 -29.59 -0.92 13.12
C GLY A 56 -29.11 -1.07 11.66
N PHE A 57 -28.25 -0.17 11.16
CA PHE A 57 -27.56 -0.31 9.87
C PHE A 57 -26.11 -0.77 10.06
N ASN A 58 -25.51 -1.40 9.04
CA ASN A 58 -24.14 -1.90 9.13
C ASN A 58 -23.15 -0.78 8.77
N TYR A 59 -22.71 0.00 9.77
CA TYR A 59 -21.61 0.95 9.56
C TYR A 59 -20.26 0.24 9.71
N SER A 60 -19.29 0.61 8.89
CA SER A 60 -17.94 0.06 8.97
C SER A 60 -16.88 1.08 8.62
N LEU A 61 -15.65 0.82 9.07
CA LEU A 61 -14.48 1.63 8.74
C LEU A 61 -13.69 0.95 7.61
N ILE A 62 -13.41 1.67 6.53
CA ILE A 62 -12.65 1.16 5.39
C ILE A 62 -11.33 1.91 5.22
N ALA A 63 -10.24 1.16 5.05
CA ALA A 63 -9.00 1.69 4.51
C ALA A 63 -9.19 1.92 3.00
N THR A 64 -9.41 3.18 2.62
CA THR A 64 -9.78 3.55 1.25
C THR A 64 -8.63 3.28 0.27
N PRO A 65 -8.83 2.62 -0.88
CA PRO A 65 -7.80 2.45 -1.92
C PRO A 65 -7.33 3.76 -2.58
N ALA A 66 -8.18 4.79 -2.50
CA ALA A 66 -7.91 6.20 -2.77
C ALA A 66 -7.16 6.56 -4.07
N GLU A 67 -7.36 5.80 -5.15
CA GLU A 67 -6.68 6.00 -6.44
C GLU A 67 -6.72 7.44 -6.94
N GLY A 68 -7.91 8.05 -6.99
CA GLY A 68 -8.08 9.46 -7.38
C GLY A 68 -8.03 10.45 -6.22
N LEU A 69 -8.21 9.98 -4.97
CA LEU A 69 -8.31 10.86 -3.80
C LEU A 69 -6.94 11.28 -3.27
N SER A 70 -5.95 10.39 -3.33
CA SER A 70 -4.61 10.61 -2.79
C SER A 70 -3.97 11.90 -3.31
N GLY A 71 -3.92 12.09 -4.63
CA GLY A 71 -3.40 13.35 -5.21
C GLY A 71 -4.38 14.52 -5.16
N ARG A 72 -5.69 14.26 -5.10
CA ARG A 72 -6.71 15.33 -5.06
C ARG A 72 -6.66 16.08 -3.73
N PHE A 73 -6.57 15.37 -2.60
CA PHE A 73 -6.55 15.99 -1.28
C PHE A 73 -5.28 16.81 -1.06
N VAL A 74 -4.12 16.27 -1.41
CA VAL A 74 -2.84 17.01 -1.36
C VAL A 74 -2.93 18.33 -2.11
N ARG A 75 -3.49 18.34 -3.34
CA ARG A 75 -3.64 19.59 -4.11
C ARG A 75 -4.51 20.63 -3.42
N ILE A 76 -5.61 20.21 -2.82
CA ILE A 76 -6.55 21.10 -2.11
C ILE A 76 -5.88 21.64 -0.83
N ASP A 77 -5.23 20.78 -0.06
CA ASP A 77 -4.57 21.16 1.18
C ASP A 77 -3.35 22.05 0.92
N LYS A 78 -2.57 21.77 -0.13
CA LYS A 78 -1.46 22.61 -0.57
C LYS A 78 -1.88 24.01 -0.99
N GLN A 79 -3.05 24.15 -1.63
CA GLN A 79 -3.62 25.46 -1.94
C GLN A 79 -4.03 26.24 -0.69
N LYS A 80 -4.51 25.54 0.34
CA LYS A 80 -5.03 26.17 1.56
C LYS A 80 -3.96 26.47 2.61
N TYR A 81 -3.01 25.57 2.78
CA TYR A 81 -2.03 25.58 3.87
C TYR A 81 -0.57 25.67 3.37
N GLY A 82 -0.34 25.69 2.06
CA GLY A 82 0.99 25.73 1.48
C GLY A 82 1.71 24.38 1.52
N ILE A 83 3.04 24.43 1.39
CA ILE A 83 3.91 23.26 1.46
C ILE A 83 4.28 23.00 2.92
N ILE A 84 3.86 21.85 3.43
CA ILE A 84 4.18 21.34 4.77
C ILE A 84 5.11 20.13 4.58
N PRO A 85 6.36 20.18 5.10
CA PRO A 85 7.29 19.07 4.98
C PRO A 85 6.74 17.75 5.56
N GLY A 86 6.85 16.66 4.80
CA GLY A 86 6.32 15.34 5.15
C GLY A 86 4.80 15.21 5.10
N VAL A 87 4.09 16.20 4.54
CA VAL A 87 2.63 16.23 4.44
C VAL A 87 2.18 16.62 3.03
N THR A 88 2.46 17.84 2.56
CA THR A 88 2.03 18.36 1.24
C THR A 88 3.19 18.71 0.30
N ASP A 89 4.40 18.31 0.67
CA ASP A 89 5.62 18.42 -0.14
C ASP A 89 5.72 17.34 -1.22
N ARG A 90 5.04 16.20 -1.04
CA ARG A 90 4.82 15.18 -2.08
C ARG A 90 3.51 15.42 -2.83
N ASP A 91 3.33 14.72 -3.95
CA ASP A 91 2.14 14.85 -4.83
C ASP A 91 0.98 13.91 -4.46
N TYR A 92 1.09 13.19 -3.36
CA TYR A 92 0.14 12.16 -2.94
C TYR A 92 0.14 11.99 -1.42
N TYR A 93 -1.00 11.59 -0.85
CA TYR A 93 -1.08 11.10 0.52
C TYR A 93 -0.90 9.59 0.56
N THR A 94 -0.22 9.10 1.60
CA THR A 94 -0.03 7.68 1.84
C THR A 94 -1.38 6.99 2.05
N ASN A 95 -1.54 5.80 1.46
CA ASN A 95 -2.83 5.13 1.45
C ASN A 95 -3.24 4.65 2.85
N SER A 96 -4.39 5.11 3.35
CA SER A 96 -4.98 4.66 4.63
C SER A 96 -3.99 4.63 5.80
N PHE A 97 -3.67 3.44 6.32
CA PHE A 97 -2.75 3.20 7.43
C PHE A 97 -1.36 2.70 6.97
N HIS A 98 -1.08 2.67 5.67
CA HIS A 98 0.19 2.12 5.17
C HIS A 98 1.37 2.91 5.72
N VAL A 99 2.46 2.20 6.03
CA VAL A 99 3.76 2.82 6.22
C VAL A 99 4.15 3.47 4.88
N PRO A 100 4.64 4.72 4.87
CA PRO A 100 4.96 5.42 3.63
C PRO A 100 5.91 4.65 2.73
N VAL A 101 5.61 4.65 1.43
CA VAL A 101 6.35 3.87 0.41
C VAL A 101 7.82 4.23 0.30
N TYR A 102 8.20 5.47 0.67
CA TYR A 102 9.58 5.97 0.66
C TYR A 102 10.36 5.59 1.93
N TYR A 103 9.69 5.05 2.95
CA TYR A 103 10.32 4.74 4.23
C TYR A 103 10.97 3.37 4.19
N ASN A 104 12.29 3.32 4.39
CA ASN A 104 13.03 2.07 4.38
C ASN A 104 12.70 1.23 5.64
N ILE A 105 12.08 0.07 5.45
CA ILE A 105 11.63 -0.83 6.51
C ILE A 105 11.74 -2.30 6.04
N SER A 106 11.96 -3.23 6.98
CA SER A 106 11.91 -4.66 6.66
C SER A 106 10.48 -5.11 6.36
N ALA A 107 10.33 -6.20 5.60
CA ALA A 107 9.02 -6.76 5.30
C ALA A 107 8.28 -7.15 6.60
N PHE A 108 9.02 -7.77 7.53
CA PHE A 108 8.48 -8.26 8.80
C PHE A 108 8.02 -7.13 9.71
N ASP A 109 8.78 -6.04 9.82
CA ASP A 109 8.38 -4.91 10.68
C ASP A 109 7.22 -4.14 10.09
N LYS A 110 7.18 -3.99 8.75
CA LYS A 110 6.01 -3.41 8.08
C LYS A 110 4.75 -4.23 8.35
N ILE A 111 4.83 -5.56 8.24
CA ILE A 111 3.72 -6.46 8.58
C ILE A 111 3.26 -6.26 10.02
N ARG A 112 4.19 -6.25 10.99
CA ARG A 112 3.86 -6.09 12.41
C ARG A 112 3.22 -4.74 12.73
N LEU A 113 3.68 -3.67 12.08
CA LEU A 113 3.11 -2.33 12.29
C LEU A 113 1.75 -2.17 11.63
N GLU A 114 1.53 -2.74 10.44
CA GLU A 114 0.29 -2.61 9.69
C GLU A 114 -0.82 -3.57 10.18
N ALA A 115 -0.47 -4.76 10.69
CA ALA A 115 -1.44 -5.78 11.05
C ALA A 115 -2.51 -5.35 12.08
N PRO A 116 -2.18 -4.60 13.16
CA PRO A 116 -3.20 -4.16 14.11
C PRO A 116 -4.31 -3.30 13.48
N TYR A 117 -4.01 -2.54 12.42
CA TYR A 117 -5.01 -1.72 11.72
C TYR A 117 -6.04 -2.56 10.98
N HIS A 118 -5.69 -3.77 10.51
CA HIS A 118 -6.62 -4.67 9.83
C HIS A 118 -7.85 -4.97 10.70
N ASN A 119 -7.63 -5.20 12.00
CA ASN A 119 -8.71 -5.45 12.98
C ASN A 119 -9.63 -4.24 13.19
N LEU A 120 -9.11 -3.03 12.96
CA LEU A 120 -9.86 -1.78 13.12
C LEU A 120 -10.65 -1.41 11.86
N THR A 121 -10.26 -1.93 10.69
CA THR A 121 -10.84 -1.61 9.39
C THR A 121 -11.69 -2.76 8.83
N ASN A 122 -12.81 -3.05 9.51
CA ASN A 122 -13.71 -4.15 9.16
C ASN A 122 -14.46 -3.96 7.82
N GLY A 123 -14.50 -2.74 7.28
CA GLY A 123 -15.10 -2.43 5.98
C GLY A 123 -14.18 -2.75 4.79
N GLY A 124 -12.91 -3.05 5.03
CA GLY A 124 -11.94 -3.41 3.99
C GLY A 124 -10.57 -2.83 4.26
N HIS A 125 -9.55 -3.61 3.90
CA HIS A 125 -8.14 -3.29 4.10
C HIS A 125 -7.26 -4.18 3.23
N ILE A 126 -6.00 -3.77 3.05
CA ILE A 126 -4.96 -4.56 2.40
C ILE A 126 -3.60 -4.07 2.87
N SER A 127 -2.60 -4.94 2.97
CA SER A 127 -1.20 -4.58 3.15
C SER A 127 -0.34 -5.11 2.00
N TYR A 128 0.62 -4.31 1.54
CA TYR A 128 1.54 -4.66 0.44
C TYR A 128 2.96 -4.85 0.95
N ILE A 129 3.63 -5.88 0.45
CA ILE A 129 5.07 -6.09 0.64
C ILE A 129 5.76 -6.08 -0.72
N GLU A 130 6.59 -5.08 -0.94
CA GLU A 130 7.52 -4.99 -2.07
C GLU A 130 8.72 -5.91 -1.86
N MET A 131 8.80 -7.01 -2.60
CA MET A 131 9.99 -7.87 -2.66
C MET A 131 10.88 -7.46 -3.84
N ASP A 132 12.18 -7.67 -3.67
CA ASP A 132 13.16 -7.55 -4.74
C ASP A 132 13.38 -8.90 -5.43
N GLY A 133 13.59 -8.87 -6.74
CA GLY A 133 13.84 -10.05 -7.56
C GLY A 133 12.65 -11.02 -7.73
N ASP A 134 12.98 -12.20 -8.26
CA ASP A 134 12.03 -13.25 -8.60
C ASP A 134 11.79 -14.16 -7.36
N PRO A 135 10.58 -14.18 -6.77
CA PRO A 135 10.27 -15.02 -5.63
C PRO A 135 10.49 -16.52 -5.88
N LEU A 136 10.44 -16.98 -7.14
CA LEU A 136 10.70 -18.37 -7.49
C LEU A 136 12.16 -18.77 -7.23
N LYS A 137 13.08 -17.82 -7.18
CA LYS A 137 14.50 -18.06 -6.85
C LYS A 137 14.74 -18.17 -5.35
N ASN A 138 13.80 -17.76 -4.51
CA ASN A 138 13.91 -17.84 -3.05
C ASN A 138 12.55 -18.10 -2.40
N LEU A 139 12.03 -19.31 -2.62
CA LEU A 139 10.73 -19.74 -2.10
C LEU A 139 10.67 -19.73 -0.57
N ASP A 140 11.78 -20.03 0.12
CA ASP A 140 11.83 -20.02 1.58
C ASP A 140 11.60 -18.61 2.15
N ALA A 141 12.22 -17.58 1.56
CA ALA A 141 11.99 -16.20 1.97
C ALA A 141 10.55 -15.75 1.67
N PHE A 142 10.01 -16.12 0.51
CA PHE A 142 8.61 -15.84 0.17
C PHE A 142 7.64 -16.50 1.18
N GLU A 143 7.86 -17.77 1.50
CA GLU A 143 7.05 -18.52 2.46
C GLU A 143 7.13 -17.89 3.87
N LYS A 144 8.31 -17.46 4.32
CA LYS A 144 8.49 -16.76 5.60
C LYS A 144 7.63 -15.48 5.67
N VAL A 145 7.60 -14.69 4.60
CA VAL A 145 6.77 -13.47 4.53
C VAL A 145 5.28 -13.83 4.63
N VAL A 146 4.82 -14.82 3.86
CA VAL A 146 3.41 -15.28 3.90
C VAL A 146 3.02 -15.79 5.29
N ARG A 147 3.90 -16.58 5.94
CA ARG A 147 3.69 -17.05 7.30
C ARG A 147 3.62 -15.91 8.30
N CYS A 148 4.52 -14.94 8.21
CA CYS A 148 4.50 -13.76 9.05
C CYS A 148 3.20 -12.96 8.88
N MET A 149 2.73 -12.75 7.64
CA MET A 149 1.44 -12.08 7.38
C MET A 149 0.29 -12.81 8.07
N LYS A 150 0.24 -14.15 7.94
CA LYS A 150 -0.77 -14.98 8.61
C LYS A 150 -0.70 -14.86 10.13
N GLU A 151 0.49 -15.01 10.70
CA GLU A 151 0.72 -15.04 12.15
C GLU A 151 0.49 -13.67 12.81
N ALA A 152 0.81 -12.58 12.11
CA ALA A 152 0.54 -11.22 12.58
C ALA A 152 -0.94 -10.81 12.50
N GLY A 153 -1.77 -11.56 11.75
CA GLY A 153 -3.19 -11.27 11.59
C GLY A 153 -3.52 -10.35 10.41
N ILE A 154 -2.70 -10.34 9.35
CA ILE A 154 -3.03 -9.64 8.11
C ILE A 154 -4.22 -10.33 7.44
N GLY A 155 -5.38 -9.65 7.43
CA GLY A 155 -6.61 -10.16 6.81
C GLY A 155 -6.57 -10.25 5.28
N TYR A 156 -5.99 -9.26 4.61
CA TYR A 156 -5.75 -9.29 3.16
C TYR A 156 -4.35 -8.74 2.85
N GLY A 157 -3.52 -9.60 2.28
CA GLY A 157 -2.13 -9.30 1.99
C GLY A 157 -1.80 -9.49 0.52
N SER A 158 -0.86 -8.70 0.01
CA SER A 158 -0.29 -8.91 -1.32
C SER A 158 1.21 -8.69 -1.31
N ILE A 159 1.93 -9.53 -2.06
CA ILE A 159 3.36 -9.44 -2.26
C ILE A 159 3.61 -9.00 -3.69
N ASN A 160 4.21 -7.83 -3.84
CA ASN A 160 4.57 -7.24 -5.11
C ASN A 160 6.00 -7.67 -5.46
N HIS A 161 6.16 -8.18 -6.67
CA HIS A 161 7.45 -8.51 -7.26
C HIS A 161 7.42 -8.10 -8.74
N PRO A 162 8.56 -7.74 -9.34
CA PRO A 162 8.60 -7.36 -10.75
C PRO A 162 8.21 -8.56 -11.63
N VAL A 163 7.19 -8.36 -12.46
CA VAL A 163 6.80 -9.28 -13.53
C VAL A 163 6.75 -8.48 -14.81
N ASP A 164 7.52 -8.89 -15.79
CA ASP A 164 7.55 -8.31 -17.12
C ASP A 164 7.15 -9.37 -18.15
N ARG A 165 6.61 -8.92 -19.27
CA ARG A 165 6.22 -9.78 -20.37
C ARG A 165 6.75 -9.26 -21.69
N ASP A 166 7.33 -10.18 -22.46
CA ASP A 166 7.69 -9.91 -23.84
C ASP A 166 6.48 -10.20 -24.76
N PRO A 167 5.85 -9.19 -25.39
CA PRO A 167 4.74 -9.41 -26.33
C PRO A 167 5.16 -10.18 -27.61
N CYS A 168 6.43 -10.15 -27.99
CA CYS A 168 6.94 -10.79 -29.20
C CYS A 168 7.05 -12.31 -29.05
N CYS A 169 7.68 -12.78 -27.97
CA CYS A 169 7.93 -14.21 -27.75
C CYS A 169 7.09 -14.83 -26.62
N GLY A 170 6.37 -14.02 -25.85
CA GLY A 170 5.53 -14.46 -24.73
C GLY A 170 6.29 -14.78 -23.42
N TYR A 171 7.60 -14.48 -23.34
CA TYR A 171 8.36 -14.68 -22.10
C TYR A 171 7.73 -13.89 -20.96
N THR A 172 7.61 -14.51 -19.79
CA THR A 172 7.10 -13.88 -18.55
C THR A 172 8.11 -14.10 -17.44
N GLY A 173 8.57 -13.03 -16.80
CA GLY A 173 9.62 -13.06 -15.80
C GLY A 173 10.20 -11.66 -15.60
N ILE A 174 11.38 -11.55 -15.01
CA ILE A 174 12.09 -10.26 -14.95
C ILE A 174 12.84 -10.09 -16.28
N ILE A 175 12.58 -8.97 -16.96
CA ILE A 175 13.30 -8.60 -18.19
C ILE A 175 14.11 -7.35 -17.83
N ASP A 176 15.38 -7.28 -18.18
CA ASP A 176 16.12 -6.01 -18.03
C ASP A 176 16.02 -5.24 -19.35
N ASN A 177 17.12 -5.09 -20.08
CA ASN A 177 17.14 -4.51 -21.42
C ASN A 177 17.07 -5.56 -22.53
N GLU A 178 17.24 -6.84 -22.21
CA GLU A 178 17.26 -7.96 -23.16
C GLU A 178 16.29 -9.05 -22.69
N CYS A 179 15.46 -9.57 -23.59
CA CYS A 179 14.52 -10.64 -23.29
C CYS A 179 15.25 -11.99 -23.13
N PRO A 180 15.15 -12.69 -21.98
CA PRO A 180 15.76 -14.01 -21.80
C PRO A 180 15.21 -15.11 -22.72
N GLY A 181 14.00 -14.92 -23.27
CA GLY A 181 13.34 -15.88 -24.14
C GLY A 181 13.76 -15.79 -25.61
N CYS A 182 13.94 -14.57 -26.15
CA CYS A 182 14.22 -14.35 -27.58
C CYS A 182 15.46 -13.51 -27.89
N GLY A 183 16.12 -12.93 -26.87
CA GLY A 183 17.33 -12.12 -27.01
C GLY A 183 17.12 -10.73 -27.62
N ARG A 184 15.88 -10.30 -27.87
CA ARG A 184 15.60 -8.94 -28.35
C ARG A 184 15.85 -7.90 -27.26
N HIS A 185 16.29 -6.72 -27.65
CA HIS A 185 16.44 -5.59 -26.74
C HIS A 185 15.19 -4.70 -26.70
N GLU A 186 15.07 -3.91 -25.64
CA GLU A 186 14.08 -2.83 -25.55
C GLU A 186 14.31 -1.85 -26.72
N GLY A 187 13.33 -1.73 -27.62
CA GLY A 187 13.42 -0.90 -28.83
C GLY A 187 13.76 -1.63 -30.14
N ASP A 188 14.12 -2.91 -30.09
CA ASP A 188 14.41 -3.71 -31.31
C ASP A 188 13.13 -4.11 -32.10
N GLY A 189 11.95 -3.94 -31.50
CA GLY A 189 10.65 -4.32 -32.08
C GLY A 189 9.65 -3.17 -32.14
N SER A 190 8.48 -3.43 -32.74
CA SER A 190 7.37 -2.46 -32.78
C SER A 190 6.75 -2.19 -31.41
N GLU A 191 6.97 -3.07 -30.43
CA GLU A 191 6.36 -3.02 -29.10
C GLU A 191 7.42 -3.11 -27.99
N ALA A 192 7.27 -2.25 -26.98
CA ALA A 192 8.07 -2.25 -25.76
C ALA A 192 7.76 -3.47 -24.87
N PHE A 193 8.58 -3.74 -23.85
CA PHE A 193 8.25 -4.77 -22.86
C PHE A 193 7.08 -4.33 -21.97
N GLU A 194 6.14 -5.24 -21.70
CA GLU A 194 5.04 -4.98 -20.77
C GLU A 194 5.57 -5.08 -19.33
N ARG A 195 5.62 -3.96 -18.60
CA ARG A 195 6.07 -3.90 -17.20
C ARG A 195 4.85 -3.99 -16.28
N ILE A 196 4.53 -5.19 -15.80
CA ILE A 196 3.33 -5.42 -14.98
C ILE A 196 3.64 -5.04 -13.52
N ARG A 197 2.91 -4.08 -12.97
CA ARG A 197 3.07 -3.60 -11.58
C ARG A 197 1.72 -3.51 -10.87
N ARG A 198 1.72 -3.54 -9.52
CA ARG A 198 0.52 -3.41 -8.67
C ARG A 198 0.70 -2.27 -7.69
N ILE A 199 -0.29 -1.35 -7.64
CA ILE A 199 -0.20 -0.13 -6.83
C ILE A 199 -1.32 -0.04 -5.80
N THR A 200 -2.59 -0.11 -6.22
CA THR A 200 -3.77 0.11 -5.35
C THR A 200 -4.63 -1.12 -5.10
N GLY A 201 -4.25 -2.28 -5.65
CA GLY A 201 -4.96 -3.55 -5.43
C GLY A 201 -4.94 -4.48 -6.62
N TYR A 202 -4.71 -3.94 -7.84
CA TYR A 202 -4.80 -4.69 -9.08
C TYR A 202 -3.51 -4.58 -9.90
N LEU A 203 -3.23 -5.62 -10.70
CA LEU A 203 -2.12 -5.62 -11.67
C LEU A 203 -2.53 -4.82 -12.89
N VAL A 204 -1.64 -3.99 -13.38
CA VAL A 204 -1.86 -3.18 -14.59
C VAL A 204 -0.67 -3.38 -15.51
N GLY A 205 -0.95 -3.69 -16.78
CA GLY A 205 0.07 -4.07 -17.76
C GLY A 205 0.80 -2.90 -18.41
N THR A 206 0.28 -1.67 -18.30
CA THR A 206 0.89 -0.45 -18.88
C THR A 206 0.81 0.73 -17.91
N MET A 207 1.80 1.62 -17.98
CA MET A 207 1.89 2.85 -17.16
C MET A 207 1.03 4.02 -17.69
N ASP A 208 0.25 3.80 -18.76
CA ASP A 208 -0.51 4.84 -19.46
C ASP A 208 -1.87 5.17 -18.81
N HIS A 209 -2.45 4.22 -18.06
CA HIS A 209 -3.73 4.42 -17.37
C HIS A 209 -3.61 5.11 -16.00
N TRP A 210 -2.44 5.66 -15.67
CA TRP A 210 -2.11 6.11 -14.32
C TRP A 210 -2.23 7.63 -14.19
N ASN A 211 -2.82 8.08 -13.08
CA ASN A 211 -2.75 9.49 -12.72
C ASN A 211 -1.34 9.86 -12.20
N ASN A 212 -0.98 11.15 -12.29
CA ASN A 212 0.35 11.63 -11.93
C ASN A 212 0.76 11.28 -10.48
N ALA A 213 -0.20 11.31 -9.56
CA ALA A 213 0.04 11.03 -8.14
C ALA A 213 0.44 9.57 -7.90
N LYS A 214 -0.20 8.61 -8.59
CA LYS A 214 0.15 7.19 -8.48
C LYS A 214 1.47 6.84 -9.15
N ARG A 215 1.84 7.55 -10.22
CA ARG A 215 3.19 7.42 -10.81
C ARG A 215 4.27 7.93 -9.85
N ALA A 216 4.01 9.03 -9.16
CA ALA A 216 4.92 9.55 -8.13
C ALA A 216 5.04 8.58 -6.94
N GLU A 217 3.93 8.02 -6.47
CA GLU A 217 3.93 7.02 -5.40
C GLU A 217 4.76 5.78 -5.77
N GLU A 218 4.61 5.27 -7.00
CA GLU A 218 5.38 4.11 -7.49
C GLU A 218 6.88 4.38 -7.56
N HIS A 219 7.25 5.55 -8.09
CA HIS A 219 8.64 5.96 -8.21
C HIS A 219 9.33 6.02 -6.83
N ASP A 220 8.59 6.40 -5.79
CA ASP A 220 9.10 6.54 -4.44
C ASP A 220 9.11 5.22 -3.64
N ARG A 221 8.62 4.09 -4.19
CA ARG A 221 8.57 2.80 -3.49
C ARG A 221 9.96 2.23 -3.24
N VAL A 222 10.24 1.92 -1.98
CA VAL A 222 11.40 1.13 -1.57
C VAL A 222 11.09 -0.37 -1.56
N LYS A 223 12.13 -1.19 -1.77
CA LYS A 223 12.04 -2.64 -1.60
C LYS A 223 12.25 -3.01 -0.15
N HIS A 224 11.47 -3.95 0.37
CA HIS A 224 11.59 -4.40 1.75
C HIS A 224 12.59 -5.54 1.85
N GLY A 225 13.60 -5.36 2.70
CA GLY A 225 14.54 -6.43 3.04
C GLY A 225 13.85 -7.59 3.75
N VAL A 226 14.27 -8.81 3.42
CA VAL A 226 13.81 -10.08 4.02
C VAL A 226 14.90 -10.80 4.82
N SER A 227 16.03 -10.15 5.11
CA SER A 227 17.06 -10.69 6.00
C SER A 227 16.48 -10.84 7.41
N ASP A 228 16.65 -12.04 8.00
CA ASP A 228 16.16 -12.35 9.35
C ASP A 228 16.64 -11.26 10.32
N VAL A 229 15.69 -10.65 11.06
CA VAL A 229 16.03 -9.87 12.24
C VAL A 229 16.53 -10.89 13.26
N GLU A 230 17.83 -10.98 13.45
CA GLU A 230 18.40 -11.69 14.60
C GLU A 230 17.67 -11.18 15.85
N GLN A 231 17.03 -12.10 16.56
CA GLN A 231 16.42 -11.83 17.86
C GLN A 231 17.51 -11.25 18.77
N ILE A 232 17.32 -10.01 19.21
CA ILE A 232 17.96 -9.46 20.41
C ILE A 232 16.89 -9.46 21.51
#